data_AF-A0AAD5T9A2-F1
#
_entry.id   AF-A0AAD5T9A2-F1
#
_cell.length_a   1.000
_cell.length_b   1.000
_cell.length_c   1.000
_cell.angle_alpha   90.00
_cell.angle_beta   90.00
_cell.angle_gamma   90.00
#
_symmetry.space_group_name_H-M   'P 1'
#
loop_
_entity.id
_entity.type
_entity.pdbx_description
1 polymer ?
#
loop_
_entity_poly.entity_id
_entity_poly.type
_entity_poly.pdbx_seq_one_letter_code
_entity_poly.pdbx_strand_id
1 'polypeptide(L)'
;MSELTTTQIPAGTLVGFKAMPTTDLATFASIKSTTSNSDWAAIYPQLSLEQAIAYLPNQFDRGHKLVHIVALRLRCNLTVLRVTDSRLADPALESTAKAQIVRNACNNGNLETKGPSSPPFLDPSLPLLHQLGIRKCALCILDSANNFELVVPHALFNASVFVEPVEILFSMESRVDRFGVCLVGRVLRGGNEEDVLEFDKETLLNHRLLVKELLNQCQGEMLPVECMELRKMLQL
;
A
#
# COMPACT_ATOMS: atom_id res chain seq x y z
N MET A 1 -5.38 26.02 -1.58
CA MET A 1 -6.65 25.38 -1.18
C MET A 1 -6.53 23.91 -1.49
N SER A 2 -7.08 23.03 -0.66
CA SER A 2 -7.09 21.60 -0.95
C SER A 2 -8.08 21.30 -2.06
N GLU A 3 -7.64 20.54 -3.06
CA GLU A 3 -8.49 20.03 -4.13
C GLU A 3 -8.82 18.56 -3.86
N LEU A 4 -10.08 18.17 -4.09
CA LEU A 4 -10.52 16.78 -4.00
C LEU A 4 -10.94 16.30 -5.39
N THR A 5 -10.38 15.18 -5.82
CA THR A 5 -10.83 14.45 -7.00
C THR A 5 -11.21 13.03 -6.62
N THR A 6 -12.21 12.46 -7.30
CA THR A 6 -12.64 11.08 -7.09
C THR A 6 -12.35 10.27 -8.33
N THR A 7 -11.65 9.15 -8.17
CA THR A 7 -11.30 8.23 -9.25
C THR A 7 -11.82 6.84 -8.91
N GLN A 8 -12.35 6.14 -9.91
CA GLN A 8 -12.69 4.72 -9.80
C GLN A 8 -11.55 3.90 -10.40
N ILE A 9 -10.94 3.03 -9.60
CA ILE A 9 -9.98 2.04 -10.09
C ILE A 9 -10.73 0.75 -10.39
N PRO A 10 -10.66 0.22 -11.62
CA PRO A 10 -11.37 -1.01 -11.97
C PRO A 10 -10.90 -2.25 -11.18
N ALA A 11 -11.82 -3.19 -11.01
CA ALA A 11 -11.49 -4.55 -10.59
C ALA A 11 -10.39 -5.17 -11.47
N GLY A 12 -9.59 -6.08 -10.90
CA GLY A 12 -8.45 -6.69 -11.56
C GLY A 12 -7.19 -5.82 -11.55
N THR A 13 -7.28 -4.52 -11.23
CA THR A 13 -6.10 -3.64 -11.20
C THR A 13 -5.18 -3.99 -10.05
N LEU A 14 -3.87 -4.03 -10.31
CA LEU A 14 -2.84 -4.09 -9.27
C LEU A 14 -2.59 -2.69 -8.71
N VAL A 15 -2.89 -2.49 -7.43
CA VAL A 15 -2.82 -1.16 -6.81
C VAL A 15 -1.60 -0.92 -5.93
N GLY A 16 -0.79 -1.95 -5.70
CA GLY A 16 0.48 -1.81 -4.99
C GLY A 16 0.95 -3.13 -4.39
N PHE A 17 1.95 -3.00 -3.54
CA PHE A 17 2.63 -4.09 -2.86
C PHE A 17 2.68 -3.80 -1.38
N LYS A 18 2.75 -4.84 -0.55
CA LYS A 18 2.96 -4.66 0.88
C LYS A 18 3.96 -5.66 1.42
N ALA A 19 5.01 -5.16 2.07
CA ALA A 19 5.88 -5.99 2.89
C ALA A 19 5.18 -6.32 4.22
N MET A 20 5.06 -7.61 4.53
CA MET A 20 4.28 -8.18 5.63
C MET A 20 5.12 -9.21 6.40
N PRO A 21 5.15 -9.17 7.75
CA PRO A 21 6.09 -10.00 8.52
C PRO A 21 5.66 -11.45 8.82
N THR A 22 4.77 -12.08 8.04
CA THR A 22 4.14 -13.37 8.44
C THR A 22 4.02 -14.42 7.35
N THR A 23 4.16 -15.69 7.74
CA THR A 23 4.01 -16.91 6.94
C THR A 23 2.58 -17.41 6.72
N ASP A 24 1.56 -16.71 7.22
CA ASP A 24 0.18 -17.21 7.18
C ASP A 24 -0.77 -16.21 6.50
N LEU A 25 -1.27 -16.57 5.33
CA LEU A 25 -2.32 -15.88 4.57
C LEU A 25 -3.61 -15.70 5.38
N ALA A 26 -3.87 -16.55 6.39
CA ALA A 26 -4.97 -16.32 7.34
C ALA A 26 -4.81 -14.99 8.10
N THR A 27 -3.58 -14.47 8.19
CA THR A 27 -3.28 -13.16 8.73
C THR A 27 -3.71 -12.03 7.81
N PHE A 28 -3.79 -12.23 6.49
CA PHE A 28 -4.34 -11.24 5.55
C PHE A 28 -5.79 -10.88 5.92
N ALA A 29 -6.56 -11.87 6.38
CA ALA A 29 -7.90 -11.68 6.95
C ALA A 29 -7.90 -11.25 8.43
N SER A 30 -6.76 -11.37 9.13
CA SER A 30 -6.58 -11.05 10.56
C SER A 30 -5.86 -9.73 10.82
N ILE A 31 -5.44 -8.97 9.79
CA ILE A 31 -5.30 -7.50 9.83
C ILE A 31 -6.70 -6.88 9.97
N LYS A 32 -7.51 -7.45 10.85
CA LYS A 32 -8.73 -6.89 11.39
C LYS A 32 -8.33 -5.61 12.07
N SER A 33 -9.18 -4.61 11.87
CA SER A 33 -9.19 -3.33 12.56
C SER A 33 -8.53 -3.43 13.94
N THR A 34 -7.26 -3.10 14.02
CA THR A 34 -6.81 -2.49 15.26
C THR A 34 -7.68 -1.25 15.33
N THR A 35 -8.59 -1.23 16.30
CA THR A 35 -9.36 -0.04 16.68
C THR A 35 -8.38 0.94 17.29
N SER A 36 -7.47 1.41 16.44
CA SER A 36 -6.60 2.51 16.73
C SER A 36 -7.45 3.75 16.60
N ASN A 37 -7.44 4.56 17.64
CA ASN A 37 -8.07 5.87 17.62
C ASN A 37 -7.27 6.87 16.76
N SER A 38 -6.22 6.42 16.06
CA SER A 38 -5.44 7.24 15.13
C SER A 38 -6.19 7.47 13.82
N ASP A 39 -6.21 8.73 13.38
CA ASP A 39 -6.69 9.10 12.05
C ASP A 39 -5.98 8.35 10.92
N TRP A 40 -4.73 7.95 11.15
CA TRP A 40 -3.81 7.40 10.14
C TRP A 40 -3.61 5.89 10.26
N ALA A 41 -4.47 5.18 10.99
CA ALA A 41 -4.44 3.72 11.08
C ALA A 41 -4.94 3.07 9.78
N ALA A 42 -4.01 2.62 8.93
CA ALA A 42 -4.30 2.03 7.64
C ALA A 42 -3.15 1.17 7.11
N ILE A 43 -3.40 0.58 5.95
CA ILE A 43 -2.38 -0.04 5.11
C ILE A 43 -1.85 0.98 4.11
N TYR A 44 -0.53 1.04 4.01
CA TYR A 44 0.21 1.90 3.10
C TYR A 44 0.97 1.01 2.11
N PRO A 45 0.37 0.71 0.94
CA PRO A 45 1.02 -0.07 -0.11
C PRO A 45 2.10 0.75 -0.82
N GLN A 46 3.17 0.07 -1.17
CA GLN A 46 4.20 0.57 -2.05
C GLN A 46 3.69 0.49 -3.50
N LEU A 47 3.83 1.57 -4.27
CA LEU A 47 3.26 1.66 -5.63
C LEU A 47 4.10 0.90 -6.68
N SER A 48 5.18 0.26 -6.26
CA SER A 48 6.07 -0.53 -7.10
C SER A 48 6.75 -1.63 -6.29
N LEU A 49 7.17 -2.70 -6.96
CA LEU A 49 7.87 -3.81 -6.33
C LEU A 49 9.24 -3.35 -5.79
N GLU A 50 9.91 -2.47 -6.54
CA GLU A 50 11.17 -1.83 -6.14
C GLU A 50 11.06 -1.14 -4.78
N GLN A 51 9.98 -0.39 -4.57
CA GLN A 51 9.71 0.30 -3.30
C GLN A 51 9.38 -0.69 -2.18
N ALA A 52 8.67 -1.78 -2.48
CA ALA A 52 8.38 -2.82 -1.49
C ALA A 52 9.65 -3.55 -1.04
N ILE A 53 10.54 -3.87 -1.98
CA ILE A 53 11.85 -4.47 -1.71
C ILE A 53 12.72 -3.50 -0.90
N ALA A 54 12.72 -2.21 -1.26
CA ALA A 54 13.40 -1.17 -0.48
C ALA A 54 12.95 -1.08 0.98
N TYR A 55 11.74 -1.53 1.27
CA TYR A 55 11.15 -1.50 2.60
C TYR A 55 11.47 -2.75 3.44
N LEU A 56 12.01 -3.81 2.85
CA LEU A 56 12.37 -5.04 3.56
C LEU A 56 13.35 -4.81 4.73
N PRO A 57 14.43 -4.00 4.61
CA PRO A 57 15.32 -3.70 5.73
C PRO A 57 14.58 -3.21 6.97
N ASN A 58 13.57 -2.35 6.81
CA ASN A 58 12.78 -1.84 7.93
C ASN A 58 12.00 -2.96 8.67
N GLN A 59 11.62 -4.03 7.98
CA GLN A 59 10.97 -5.18 8.62
C GLN A 59 11.99 -6.03 9.38
N PHE A 60 13.18 -6.22 8.81
CA PHE A 60 14.26 -6.96 9.48
C PHE A 60 14.81 -6.21 10.70
N ASP A 61 14.95 -4.89 10.62
CA ASP A 61 15.35 -4.04 11.75
C ASP A 61 14.34 -4.09 12.90
N ARG A 62 13.07 -4.42 12.61
CA ARG A 62 12.01 -4.68 13.62
C ARG A 62 12.07 -6.10 14.20
N GLY A 63 13.05 -6.90 13.81
CA GLY A 63 13.29 -8.26 14.31
C GLY A 63 12.52 -9.35 13.57
N HIS A 64 11.85 -9.04 12.47
CA HIS A 64 11.20 -10.06 11.64
C HIS A 64 12.26 -10.88 10.90
N LYS A 65 12.09 -12.20 10.81
CA LYS A 65 13.04 -13.09 10.11
C LYS A 65 12.57 -13.48 8.71
N LEU A 66 11.25 -13.48 8.51
CA LEU A 66 10.56 -13.79 7.27
C LEU A 66 9.64 -12.62 6.94
N VAL A 67 9.69 -12.16 5.70
CA VAL A 67 8.91 -11.02 5.23
C VAL A 67 8.39 -11.36 3.84
N HIS A 68 7.08 -11.25 3.65
CA HIS A 68 6.41 -11.47 2.38
C HIS A 68 6.18 -10.13 1.71
N ILE A 69 6.50 -10.01 0.43
CA ILE A 69 5.95 -8.95 -0.41
C ILE A 69 4.70 -9.48 -1.08
N VAL A 70 3.59 -8.81 -0.80
CA VAL A 70 2.25 -9.24 -1.18
C VAL A 70 1.72 -8.28 -2.24
N ALA A 71 1.37 -8.79 -3.42
CA ALA A 71 0.78 -7.99 -4.50
C ALA A 71 -0.72 -7.76 -4.27
N LEU A 72 -1.14 -6.50 -4.25
CA LEU A 72 -2.51 -6.11 -3.92
C LEU A 72 -3.32 -5.89 -5.19
N ARG A 73 -3.96 -6.94 -5.70
CA ARG A 73 -4.85 -6.87 -6.86
C ARG A 73 -6.31 -6.74 -6.42
N LEU A 74 -7.05 -5.82 -7.04
CA LEU A 74 -8.45 -5.58 -6.73
C LEU A 74 -9.36 -6.69 -7.24
N ARG A 75 -10.32 -7.11 -6.41
CA ARG A 75 -11.43 -8.00 -6.77
C ARG A 75 -12.64 -7.23 -7.27
N CYS A 76 -12.83 -6.00 -6.79
CA CYS A 76 -13.92 -5.11 -7.17
C CYS A 76 -13.41 -3.70 -7.46
N ASN A 77 -14.25 -2.83 -8.02
CA ASN A 77 -13.85 -1.44 -8.24
C ASN A 77 -13.57 -0.75 -6.91
N LEU A 78 -12.49 0.03 -6.86
CA LEU A 78 -12.10 0.81 -5.69
C LEU A 78 -12.30 2.30 -5.96
N THR A 79 -13.10 2.94 -5.11
CA THR A 79 -13.18 4.40 -5.07
C THR A 79 -11.94 4.96 -4.38
N VAL A 80 -11.20 5.84 -5.06
CA VAL A 80 -10.08 6.58 -4.49
C VAL A 80 -10.39 8.07 -4.44
N LEU A 81 -10.28 8.63 -3.24
CA LEU A 81 -10.34 10.06 -3.00
C LEU A 81 -8.92 10.61 -3.04
N ARG A 82 -8.60 11.43 -4.05
CA ARG A 82 -7.30 12.09 -4.14
C ARG A 82 -7.42 13.50 -3.60
N VAL A 83 -6.61 13.80 -2.58
CA VAL A 83 -6.50 15.14 -2.00
C VAL A 83 -5.18 15.75 -2.40
N THR A 84 -5.24 16.83 -3.18
CA THR A 84 -4.07 17.61 -3.59
C THR A 84 -3.95 18.83 -2.71
N ASP A 85 -3.02 18.78 -1.75
CA ASP A 85 -2.63 19.92 -0.92
C ASP A 85 -1.15 19.76 -0.55
N SER A 86 -0.31 20.71 -0.96
CA SER A 86 1.16 20.62 -0.78
C SER A 86 1.58 20.55 0.69
N ARG A 87 0.73 21.01 1.63
CA ARG A 87 1.00 20.95 3.07
C ARG A 87 0.97 19.52 3.61
N LEU A 88 0.32 18.57 2.92
CA LEU A 88 0.32 17.16 3.34
C LEU A 88 1.72 16.53 3.24
N ALA A 89 2.56 17.03 2.34
CA ALA A 89 3.96 16.62 2.17
C ALA A 89 4.93 17.30 3.18
N ASP A 90 4.44 18.23 4.01
CA ASP A 90 5.28 18.91 5.00
C ASP A 90 5.55 17.97 6.19
N PRO A 91 6.81 17.56 6.47
CA PRO A 91 7.12 16.71 7.61
C PRO A 91 6.96 17.42 8.96
N ALA A 92 6.96 18.77 8.98
CA ALA A 92 6.77 19.56 10.20
C ALA A 92 5.29 19.72 10.58
N LEU A 93 4.37 19.45 9.65
CA LEU A 93 2.94 19.55 9.92
C LEU A 93 2.45 18.36 10.74
N GLU A 94 1.79 18.64 11.87
CA GLU A 94 1.26 17.60 12.75
C GLU A 94 0.25 16.68 12.06
N SER A 95 0.23 15.42 12.49
CA SER A 95 -0.67 14.40 11.93
C SER A 95 -2.15 14.77 12.05
N THR A 96 -2.57 15.41 13.13
CA THR A 96 -3.93 15.91 13.35
C THR A 96 -4.29 17.03 12.36
N ALA A 97 -3.36 17.95 12.11
CA ALA A 97 -3.53 19.02 11.14
C ALA A 97 -3.63 18.48 9.70
N LYS A 98 -2.81 17.47 9.34
CA LYS A 98 -2.93 16.76 8.06
C LYS A 98 -4.31 16.10 7.91
N ALA A 99 -4.80 15.44 8.97
CA ALA A 99 -6.12 14.80 8.94
C ALA A 99 -7.23 15.85 8.74
N GLN A 100 -7.12 17.01 9.37
CA GLN A 100 -8.08 18.10 9.19
C GLN A 100 -8.10 18.65 7.75
N ILE A 101 -6.95 18.73 7.08
CA ILE A 101 -6.89 19.12 5.66
C ILE A 101 -7.71 18.14 4.80
N VAL A 102 -7.52 16.83 5.00
CA VAL A 102 -8.28 15.79 4.27
C VAL A 102 -9.77 15.89 4.59
N ARG A 103 -10.14 16.06 5.86
CA ARG A 103 -11.56 16.23 6.26
C ARG A 103 -12.21 17.42 5.58
N ASN A 104 -11.53 18.56 5.58
CA ASN A 104 -12.03 19.76 4.92
C ASN A 104 -12.19 19.55 3.42
N ALA A 105 -11.22 18.90 2.76
CA ALA A 105 -11.31 18.57 1.35
C ALA A 105 -12.54 17.68 1.05
N CYS A 106 -12.71 16.59 1.80
CA CYS A 106 -13.83 15.67 1.65
C CYS A 106 -15.19 16.31 1.97
N ASN A 107 -15.27 17.16 2.99
CA ASN A 107 -16.52 17.80 3.40
C ASN A 107 -16.97 18.90 2.43
N ASN A 108 -16.02 19.56 1.75
CA ASN A 108 -16.27 20.64 0.79
C ASN A 108 -16.39 20.13 -0.66
N GLY A 109 -15.83 18.96 -0.98
CA GLY A 109 -15.69 18.46 -2.35
C GLY A 109 -16.96 17.90 -3.01
N ASN A 110 -18.17 18.28 -2.55
CA ASN A 110 -19.47 17.86 -3.11
C ASN A 110 -19.60 16.33 -3.36
N LEU A 111 -18.98 15.49 -2.52
CA LEU A 111 -19.07 14.03 -2.64
C LEU A 111 -20.50 13.49 -2.49
N GLU A 112 -21.37 14.27 -1.85
CA GLU A 112 -22.81 14.07 -1.80
C GLU A 112 -23.46 15.43 -2.09
N THR A 113 -24.57 15.47 -2.82
CA THR A 113 -25.37 16.69 -3.03
C THR A 113 -25.92 17.17 -1.69
N LYS A 114 -25.16 18.00 -0.98
CA LYS A 114 -25.56 18.49 0.34
C LYS A 114 -26.52 19.67 0.22
N GLY A 115 -27.67 19.53 0.85
CA GLY A 115 -28.46 20.70 1.23
C GLY A 115 -27.76 21.45 2.39
N PRO A 116 -28.14 22.70 2.66
CA PRO A 116 -27.52 23.53 3.70
C PRO A 116 -27.59 22.94 5.14
N SER A 117 -28.41 21.91 5.34
CA SER A 117 -28.63 21.22 6.63
C SER A 117 -28.13 19.77 6.65
N SER A 118 -27.42 19.31 5.61
CA SER A 118 -26.86 17.95 5.59
C SER A 118 -25.65 17.83 6.53
N PRO A 119 -25.51 16.71 7.28
CA PRO A 119 -24.35 16.49 8.15
C PRO A 119 -23.03 16.45 7.35
N PRO A 120 -21.88 16.64 8.03
CA PRO A 120 -20.59 16.48 7.38
C PRO A 120 -20.44 15.06 6.82
N PHE A 121 -19.67 14.94 5.73
CA PHE A 121 -19.38 13.65 5.11
C PHE A 121 -18.45 12.83 6.02
N LEU A 122 -17.51 13.51 6.67
CA LEU A 122 -16.66 12.98 7.73
C LEU A 122 -16.87 13.76 9.03
N ASP A 123 -17.31 13.05 10.06
CA ASP A 123 -17.45 13.52 11.43
C ASP A 123 -16.06 13.72 12.07
N PRO A 124 -15.71 14.91 12.59
CA PRO A 124 -14.42 15.14 13.22
C PRO A 124 -14.21 14.35 14.53
N SER A 125 -15.26 13.81 15.16
CA SER A 125 -15.16 13.03 16.41
C SER A 125 -14.70 11.59 16.21
N LEU A 126 -14.68 11.09 14.97
CA LEU A 126 -14.30 9.71 14.64
C LEU A 126 -13.00 9.66 13.82
N PRO A 127 -12.16 8.61 13.95
CA PRO A 127 -10.93 8.49 13.17
C PRO A 127 -11.15 8.56 11.65
N LEU A 128 -10.27 9.26 10.94
CA LEU A 128 -10.41 9.59 9.52
C LEU A 128 -10.53 8.35 8.65
N LEU A 129 -9.53 7.48 8.70
CA LEU A 129 -9.46 6.31 7.83
C LEU A 129 -10.50 5.25 8.21
N HIS A 130 -10.96 5.23 9.47
CA HIS A 130 -12.10 4.40 9.87
C HIS A 130 -13.37 4.78 9.10
N GLN A 131 -13.68 6.08 9.05
CA GLN A 131 -14.86 6.58 8.32
C GLN A 131 -14.75 6.36 6.82
N LEU A 132 -13.57 6.59 6.22
CA LEU A 132 -13.36 6.28 4.80
C LEU A 132 -13.53 4.77 4.52
N GLY A 133 -13.10 3.92 5.45
CA GLY A 133 -13.33 2.48 5.40
C GLY A 133 -14.81 2.09 5.37
N ILE A 134 -15.63 2.68 6.25
CA ILE A 134 -17.10 2.48 6.26
C ILE A 134 -17.70 2.87 4.91
N ARG A 135 -17.21 3.96 4.32
CA ARG A 135 -17.68 4.48 3.03
C ARG A 135 -17.07 3.78 1.82
N LYS A 136 -16.24 2.75 2.05
CA LYS A 136 -15.53 1.98 1.03
C LYS A 136 -14.66 2.83 0.08
N CYS A 137 -14.02 3.85 0.63
CA CYS A 137 -13.10 4.71 -0.11
C CYS A 137 -11.66 4.53 0.39
N ALA A 138 -10.71 4.41 -0.53
CA ALA A 138 -9.30 4.63 -0.24
C ALA A 138 -8.94 6.11 -0.43
N LEU A 139 -7.77 6.50 0.07
CA LEU A 139 -7.27 7.87 0.03
C LEU A 139 -5.94 7.90 -0.72
N CYS A 140 -5.73 8.92 -1.54
CA CYS A 140 -4.46 9.20 -2.20
C CYS A 140 -4.02 10.64 -1.84
N ILE A 141 -2.83 10.78 -1.26
CA ILE A 141 -2.30 12.07 -0.77
C ILE A 141 -0.86 12.26 -1.20
N LEU A 142 -0.40 13.51 -1.17
CA LEU A 142 1.02 13.82 -1.31
C LEU A 142 1.78 13.42 -0.05
N ASP A 143 2.80 12.58 -0.22
CA ASP A 143 3.76 12.21 0.84
C ASP A 143 5.04 13.06 0.75
N SER A 144 5.48 13.37 -0.46
CA SER A 144 6.57 14.33 -0.72
C SER A 144 6.25 15.21 -1.93
N ALA A 145 7.10 16.19 -2.22
CA ALA A 145 6.85 17.23 -3.23
C ALA A 145 6.34 16.70 -4.58
N ASN A 146 6.75 15.50 -5.00
CA ASN A 146 6.36 14.87 -6.27
C ASN A 146 5.89 13.42 -6.13
N ASN A 147 5.63 12.93 -4.92
CA ASN A 147 5.17 11.55 -4.73
C ASN A 147 3.83 11.52 -4.01
N PHE A 148 2.93 10.72 -4.56
CA PHE A 148 1.69 10.36 -3.92
C PHE A 148 1.84 9.01 -3.22
N GLU A 149 1.08 8.87 -2.15
CA GLU A 149 0.94 7.63 -1.40
C GLU A 149 -0.53 7.21 -1.43
N LEU A 150 -0.75 5.91 -1.65
CA LEU A 150 -2.06 5.29 -1.52
C LEU A 150 -2.23 4.84 -0.07
N VAL A 151 -3.35 5.23 0.53
CA VAL A 151 -3.72 4.90 1.90
C VAL A 151 -5.01 4.09 1.87
N VAL A 152 -4.91 2.83 2.28
CA VAL A 152 -6.02 1.87 2.26
C VAL A 152 -6.50 1.63 3.68
N PRO A 153 -7.69 2.11 4.06
CA PRO A 153 -8.30 1.80 5.35
C PRO A 153 -8.30 0.30 5.67
N HIS A 154 -8.04 -0.07 6.92
CA HIS A 154 -8.06 -1.48 7.35
C HIS A 154 -9.38 -2.20 7.02
N ALA A 155 -10.51 -1.49 7.08
CA ALA A 155 -11.81 -2.06 6.72
C ALA A 155 -11.90 -2.51 5.25
N LEU A 156 -11.07 -1.94 4.36
CA LEU A 156 -10.98 -2.35 2.95
C LEU A 156 -9.97 -3.47 2.72
N PHE A 157 -9.10 -3.78 3.67
CA PHE A 157 -8.05 -4.78 3.49
C PHE A 157 -8.59 -6.19 3.81
N ASN A 158 -9.39 -6.73 2.89
CA ASN A 158 -10.00 -8.05 3.05
C ASN A 158 -10.29 -8.71 1.69
N ALA A 159 -10.64 -9.99 1.71
CA ALA A 159 -10.86 -10.82 0.52
C ALA A 159 -12.08 -10.41 -0.35
N SER A 160 -12.96 -9.52 0.12
CA SER A 160 -14.03 -8.96 -0.72
C SER A 160 -13.54 -7.82 -1.63
N VAL A 161 -12.43 -7.19 -1.27
CA VAL A 161 -11.84 -6.06 -2.00
C VAL A 161 -10.59 -6.48 -2.76
N PHE A 162 -9.77 -7.34 -2.19
CA PHE A 162 -8.55 -7.85 -2.83
C PHE A 162 -8.70 -9.31 -3.25
N VAL A 163 -8.09 -9.66 -4.37
CA VAL A 163 -7.89 -11.06 -4.76
C VAL A 163 -6.91 -11.70 -3.78
N GLU A 164 -6.93 -13.03 -3.68
CA GLU A 164 -5.87 -13.74 -2.96
C GLU A 164 -4.52 -13.33 -3.54
N PRO A 165 -3.60 -12.82 -2.71
CA PRO A 165 -2.45 -12.15 -3.25
C PRO A 165 -1.39 -13.13 -3.74
N VAL A 166 -0.66 -12.71 -4.76
CA VAL A 166 0.60 -13.35 -5.14
C VAL A 166 1.68 -12.89 -4.16
N GLU A 167 2.48 -13.83 -3.66
CA GLU A 167 3.47 -13.56 -2.62
C GLU A 167 4.90 -13.87 -3.09
N ILE A 168 5.82 -13.01 -2.66
CA ILE A 168 7.26 -13.26 -2.75
C ILE A 168 7.77 -13.28 -1.31
N LEU A 169 8.20 -14.44 -0.83
CA LEU A 169 8.76 -14.62 0.49
C LEU A 169 10.23 -14.21 0.49
N PHE A 170 10.66 -13.44 1.49
CA PHE A 170 12.05 -13.11 1.73
C PHE A 170 12.43 -13.59 3.12
N SER A 171 13.53 -14.32 3.22
CA SER A 171 14.12 -14.75 4.49
C SER A 171 15.45 -14.05 4.71
N MET A 172 15.63 -13.52 5.91
CA MET A 172 16.93 -13.07 6.37
C MET A 172 17.76 -14.30 6.79
N GLU A 173 18.62 -14.76 5.89
CA GLU A 173 19.59 -15.80 6.22
C GLU A 173 20.89 -15.14 6.66
N SER A 174 21.27 -15.33 7.91
CA SER A 174 22.65 -15.05 8.34
C SER A 174 23.55 -16.15 7.79
N ARG A 175 24.00 -16.05 6.53
CA ARG A 175 25.18 -16.80 6.11
C ARG A 175 26.41 -16.02 6.57
N VAL A 176 27.22 -16.65 7.40
CA VAL A 176 28.55 -16.13 7.73
C VAL A 176 29.48 -16.60 6.62
N ASP A 177 29.46 -15.90 5.50
CA ASP A 177 30.54 -15.95 4.52
C ASP A 177 31.24 -14.59 4.43
N ARG A 178 32.23 -14.47 3.54
CA ARG A 178 33.10 -13.29 3.46
C ARG A 178 32.36 -12.00 3.04
N PHE A 179 31.08 -12.09 2.69
CA PHE A 179 30.28 -10.99 2.12
C PHE A 179 29.19 -10.44 3.05
N GLY A 180 28.95 -11.05 4.22
CA GLY A 180 28.01 -10.56 5.23
C GLY A 180 26.60 -11.16 5.12
N VAL A 181 25.58 -10.48 5.66
CA VAL A 181 24.19 -10.98 5.68
C VAL A 181 23.60 -10.99 4.27
N CYS A 182 23.11 -12.15 3.83
CA CYS A 182 22.41 -12.32 2.55
C CYS A 182 20.89 -12.39 2.75
N LEU A 183 20.15 -12.02 1.71
CA LEU A 183 18.69 -12.10 1.70
C LEU A 183 18.28 -13.11 0.64
N VAL A 184 17.58 -14.15 1.05
CA VAL A 184 17.09 -15.20 0.15
C VAL A 184 15.62 -14.92 -0.13
N GLY A 185 15.29 -14.67 -1.41
CA GLY A 185 13.92 -14.56 -1.89
C GLY A 185 13.43 -15.90 -2.42
N ARG A 186 12.17 -16.25 -2.16
CA ARG A 186 11.48 -17.40 -2.74
C ARG A 186 10.13 -16.94 -3.25
N VAL A 187 9.77 -17.32 -4.48
CA VAL A 187 8.45 -17.01 -5.02
C VAL A 187 7.48 -18.11 -4.59
N LEU A 188 6.37 -17.72 -3.95
CA LEU A 188 5.33 -18.66 -3.52
C LEU A 188 4.08 -18.44 -4.39
N ARG A 189 3.60 -19.49 -5.06
CA ARG A 189 2.32 -19.46 -5.79
C ARG A 189 1.37 -20.49 -5.22
N GLY A 190 0.20 -20.03 -4.74
CA GLY A 190 -0.84 -20.91 -4.21
C GLY A 190 -0.37 -21.82 -3.06
N GLY A 191 0.60 -21.35 -2.26
CA GLY A 191 1.16 -22.12 -1.15
C GLY A 191 2.27 -23.12 -1.51
N ASN A 192 2.66 -23.23 -2.79
CA ASN A 192 3.78 -24.05 -3.22
C ASN A 192 5.02 -23.20 -3.50
N GLU A 193 6.19 -23.66 -3.05
CA GLU A 193 7.50 -23.10 -3.43
C GLU A 193 7.78 -23.48 -4.89
N GLU A 194 7.86 -22.50 -5.79
CA GLU A 194 8.18 -22.75 -7.20
C GLU A 194 9.64 -22.44 -7.53
N ASP A 195 10.21 -21.35 -7.00
CA ASP A 195 11.57 -20.88 -7.32
C ASP A 195 12.30 -20.25 -6.13
N VAL A 196 13.60 -20.52 -6.00
CA VAL A 196 14.51 -19.91 -5.01
C VAL A 196 15.47 -18.96 -5.71
N LEU A 197 15.52 -17.73 -5.24
CA LEU A 197 16.42 -16.68 -5.71
C LEU A 197 17.29 -16.19 -4.54
N GLU A 198 18.59 -16.42 -4.60
CA GLU A 198 19.53 -15.94 -3.59
C GLU A 198 20.12 -14.59 -4.02
N PHE A 199 20.11 -13.59 -3.13
CA PHE A 199 20.70 -12.28 -3.38
C PHE A 199 21.58 -11.84 -2.22
N ASP A 200 22.73 -11.24 -2.53
CA ASP A 200 23.49 -10.51 -1.52
C ASP A 200 22.87 -9.12 -1.27
N LYS A 201 23.26 -8.48 -0.15
CA LYS A 201 22.75 -7.18 0.26
C LYS A 201 23.06 -6.07 -0.75
N GLU A 202 24.16 -6.16 -1.48
CA GLU A 202 24.61 -5.16 -2.47
C GLU A 202 23.79 -5.26 -3.77
N THR A 203 23.43 -6.46 -4.18
CA THR A 203 22.51 -6.78 -5.28
C THR A 203 21.10 -6.29 -4.99
N LEU A 204 20.67 -6.39 -3.73
CA LEU A 204 19.44 -5.75 -3.24
C LEU A 204 19.50 -4.24 -3.37
N LEU A 205 20.60 -3.60 -2.94
CA LEU A 205 20.82 -2.15 -3.08
C LEU A 205 20.92 -1.69 -4.54
N ASN A 206 21.14 -2.62 -5.47
CA ASN A 206 21.09 -2.37 -6.91
C ASN A 206 19.72 -2.68 -7.56
N HIS A 207 18.64 -2.84 -6.77
CA HIS A 207 17.17 -2.96 -7.02
C HIS A 207 16.70 -3.36 -8.44
N ARG A 208 17.19 -2.69 -9.50
CA ARG A 208 16.82 -2.89 -10.91
C ARG A 208 17.04 -4.31 -11.44
N LEU A 209 18.15 -4.98 -11.10
CA LEU A 209 18.44 -6.33 -11.63
C LEU A 209 17.54 -7.38 -10.95
N LEU A 210 17.48 -7.34 -9.62
CA LEU A 210 16.58 -8.15 -8.79
C LEU A 210 15.12 -8.07 -9.23
N VAL A 211 14.63 -6.85 -9.45
CA VAL A 211 13.23 -6.64 -9.84
C VAL A 211 12.98 -7.17 -11.24
N LYS A 212 13.92 -6.98 -12.18
CA LYS A 212 13.79 -7.54 -13.53
C LYS A 212 13.74 -9.07 -13.52
N GLU A 213 14.50 -9.72 -12.66
CA GLU A 213 14.54 -11.17 -12.55
C GLU A 213 13.27 -11.74 -11.90
N LEU A 214 12.81 -11.13 -10.79
CA LEU A 214 11.52 -11.45 -10.18
C LEU A 214 10.35 -11.23 -11.16
N LEU A 215 10.36 -10.12 -11.91
CA LEU A 215 9.37 -9.82 -12.93
C LEU A 215 9.35 -10.86 -14.06
N ASN A 216 10.54 -11.32 -14.47
CA ASN A 216 10.67 -12.35 -15.51
C ASN A 216 10.25 -13.73 -15.01
N GLN A 217 10.38 -14.06 -13.73
CA GLN A 217 9.85 -15.33 -13.19
C GLN A 217 8.34 -15.27 -12.93
N CYS A 218 7.80 -14.06 -12.76
CA CYS A 218 6.36 -13.80 -12.83
C CYS A 218 5.74 -13.93 -14.25
N GLN A 219 6.42 -14.58 -15.22
CA GLN A 219 6.02 -14.80 -16.63
C GLN A 219 4.75 -15.65 -16.85
N GLY A 220 3.65 -15.19 -16.24
CA GLY A 220 2.25 -15.52 -16.54
C GLY A 220 1.33 -14.32 -16.31
N GLU A 221 1.77 -13.35 -15.50
CA GLU A 221 1.19 -12.02 -15.38
C GLU A 221 2.36 -11.04 -15.26
N MET A 222 2.81 -10.46 -16.38
CA MET A 222 3.59 -9.22 -16.32
C MET A 222 2.91 -8.32 -15.29
N LEU A 223 3.67 -7.72 -14.35
CA LEU A 223 3.12 -6.62 -13.55
C LEU A 223 2.50 -5.66 -14.54
N PRO A 224 1.17 -5.48 -14.51
CA PRO A 224 0.52 -5.10 -15.75
C PRO A 224 0.92 -3.65 -16.09
N VAL A 225 0.82 -3.28 -17.37
CA VAL A 225 0.85 -1.87 -17.82
C VAL A 225 -0.07 -1.00 -16.95
N GLU A 226 -1.03 -1.62 -16.27
CA GLU A 226 -1.98 -1.09 -15.32
C GLU A 226 -1.37 -0.51 -14.03
N CYS A 227 -0.15 -0.86 -13.62
CA CYS A 227 0.56 -0.06 -12.59
C CYS A 227 0.98 1.32 -13.13
N MET A 228 1.28 1.42 -14.43
CA MET A 228 1.42 2.71 -15.10
C MET A 228 0.06 3.37 -15.30
N GLU A 229 -1.03 2.62 -15.52
CA GLU A 229 -2.39 3.20 -15.53
C GLU A 229 -2.77 3.75 -14.16
N LEU A 230 -2.42 3.11 -13.04
CA LEU A 230 -2.64 3.70 -11.73
C LEU A 230 -1.84 5.01 -11.58
N ARG A 231 -0.57 5.04 -12.03
CA ARG A 231 0.21 6.28 -12.04
C ARG A 231 -0.43 7.34 -12.94
N LYS A 232 -0.80 7.01 -14.17
CA LYS A 232 -1.51 7.91 -15.10
C LYS A 232 -2.86 8.40 -14.56
N MET A 233 -3.65 7.51 -13.97
CA MET A 233 -4.97 7.79 -13.37
C MET A 233 -4.83 8.67 -12.11
N LEU A 234 -3.77 8.47 -11.33
CA LEU A 234 -3.41 9.32 -10.20
C LEU A 234 -2.61 10.57 -10.62
N GLN A 235 -2.30 10.74 -11.90
CA GLN A 235 -1.44 11.81 -12.46
C GLN A 235 -0.06 11.90 -11.77
N LEU A 236 0.55 10.76 -11.48
CA LEU A 236 1.94 10.53 -11.11
C LEU A 236 2.81 10.34 -12.37
#